data_AF-A0A8X6Y5E5-F1
#
_entry.id   AF-A0A8X6Y5E5-F1
#
_cell.length_a   1.000
_cell.length_b   1.000
_cell.length_c   1.000
_cell.angle_alpha   90.00
_cell.angle_beta   90.00
_cell.angle_gamma   90.00
#
_symmetry.space_group_name_H-M   'P 1'
#
loop_
_entity.id
_entity.type
_entity.pdbx_description
1 polymer ?
#
loop_
_entity_poly.entity_id
_entity_poly.type
_entity_poly.pdbx_seq_one_letter_code
_entity_poly.pdbx_strand_id
1 'polypeptide(L)'
;MPLNHLKITTRSTSAGILIFKERNRARRTWQYTRSPADKNILNNLQKQNKKIITKFEQRQWDESLACLEAEDGTLWRAARHLWKKAPPIPALKGPAKIAHCDADKSDVIADSLQN
;
A
#
# COMPACT_ATOMS: atom_id res chain seq x y z
N MET A 1 -10.73 -8.30 -16.65
CA MET A 1 -9.34 -8.68 -16.29
C MET A 1 -9.25 -8.51 -14.79
N PRO A 2 -9.21 -9.61 -14.04
CA PRO A 2 -9.48 -9.52 -12.62
C PRO A 2 -8.34 -8.74 -11.99
N LEU A 3 -8.70 -7.58 -11.42
CA LEU A 3 -8.01 -7.00 -10.28
C LEU A 3 -8.02 -8.07 -9.21
N ASN A 4 -7.10 -9.02 -9.34
CA ASN A 4 -6.83 -10.02 -8.34
C ASN A 4 -6.23 -9.25 -7.18
N HIS A 5 -7.11 -8.85 -6.28
CA HIS A 5 -7.11 -9.26 -4.89
C HIS A 5 -6.42 -10.63 -4.64
N LEU A 6 -5.18 -10.79 -5.08
CA LEU A 6 -4.22 -11.58 -4.33
C LEU A 6 -4.00 -10.78 -3.05
N LYS A 7 -4.94 -11.04 -2.14
CA LYS A 7 -4.73 -11.08 -0.70
C LYS A 7 -3.24 -11.25 -0.45
N ILE A 8 -2.72 -10.41 0.42
CA ILE A 8 -1.35 -10.26 0.89
C ILE A 8 -0.81 -11.61 1.45
N THR A 9 -0.70 -12.64 0.60
CA THR A 9 -0.41 -14.03 0.95
C THR A 9 0.82 -14.56 0.21
N THR A 10 1.52 -13.70 -0.52
CA THR A 10 2.89 -13.95 -1.00
C THR A 10 3.94 -13.33 -0.08
N ARG A 11 3.59 -13.04 1.18
CA ARG A 11 4.59 -12.84 2.25
C ARG A 11 5.28 -14.17 2.63
N SER A 12 5.15 -15.24 1.87
CA SER A 12 5.57 -16.59 2.22
C SER A 12 6.90 -17.01 1.57
N THR A 13 7.92 -16.16 1.63
CA THR A 13 9.30 -16.64 1.53
C THR A 13 9.86 -16.58 2.94
N SER A 14 10.30 -17.71 3.50
CA SER A 14 10.77 -17.84 4.89
C SER A 14 11.75 -16.72 5.27
N ALA A 15 12.69 -16.38 4.39
CA ALA A 15 13.65 -15.30 4.57
C ALA A 15 12.99 -13.89 4.66
N GLY A 16 11.98 -13.60 3.85
CA GLY A 16 11.27 -12.32 3.87
C GLY A 16 10.50 -12.10 5.18
N ILE A 17 9.79 -13.13 5.66
CA ILE A 17 9.08 -13.09 6.95
C ILE A 17 10.03 -12.81 8.11
N LEU A 18 11.20 -13.48 8.11
CA LEU A 18 12.20 -13.34 9.16
C LEU A 18 12.74 -11.90 9.24
N ILE A 19 13.02 -11.26 8.09
CA ILE A 19 13.54 -9.88 8.06
C ILE A 19 12.49 -8.85 8.53
N PHE A 20 11.20 -9.05 8.23
CA PHE A 20 10.14 -8.20 8.77
C PHE A 20 9.96 -8.36 10.28
N LYS A 21 10.06 -9.59 10.79
CA LYS A 21 10.03 -9.88 12.23
C LYS A 21 11.20 -9.21 12.95
N GLU A 22 12.41 -9.31 12.40
CA GLU A 22 13.60 -8.71 13.02
C GLU A 22 13.53 -7.17 13.02
N ARG A 23 13.03 -6.55 11.95
CA ARG A 23 12.76 -5.10 11.92
C ARG A 23 11.75 -4.70 13.00
N ASN A 24 10.70 -5.50 13.22
CA ASN A 24 9.72 -5.23 14.27
C ASN A 24 10.31 -5.36 15.67
N ARG A 25 11.20 -6.34 15.88
CA ARG A 25 11.95 -6.50 17.13
C ARG A 25 12.85 -5.28 17.39
N ALA A 26 13.67 -4.90 16.41
CA ALA A 26 14.53 -3.71 16.50
C ALA A 26 13.73 -2.42 16.76
N ARG A 27 12.52 -2.30 16.20
CA ARG A 27 11.63 -1.16 16.48
C ARG A 27 11.19 -1.13 17.94
N ARG A 28 10.81 -2.28 18.52
CA ARG A 28 10.46 -2.36 19.95
C ARG A 28 11.64 -2.00 20.84
N THR A 29 12.83 -2.53 20.53
CA THR A 29 14.06 -2.21 21.26
C THR A 29 14.33 -0.71 21.24
N TRP A 30 14.34 -0.07 20.06
CA TRP A 30 14.54 1.38 19.95
C TRP A 30 13.47 2.20 20.67
N GLN A 31 12.21 1.77 20.65
CA GLN A 31 11.14 2.47 21.37
C GLN A 31 11.35 2.46 22.89
N TYR A 32 11.89 1.36 23.42
CA TYR A 32 12.22 1.20 24.84
C TYR A 32 13.50 1.96 25.22
N THR A 33 14.59 1.75 24.49
CA THR A 33 15.90 2.29 24.86
C THR A 33 16.09 3.75 24.44
N ARG A 34 15.41 4.19 23.38
CA ARG A 34 15.65 5.47 22.68
C ARG A 34 17.11 5.74 22.29
N SER A 35 17.94 4.69 22.24
CA SER A 35 19.36 4.81 21.92
C SER A 35 19.61 5.03 20.42
N PRO A 36 20.56 5.91 20.02
CA PRO A 36 20.96 6.08 18.63
C PRO A 36 21.53 4.80 17.99
N ALA A 37 22.20 3.94 18.76
CA ALA A 37 22.73 2.67 18.25
C ALA A 37 21.61 1.73 17.79
N ASP A 38 20.55 1.60 18.60
CA ASP A 38 19.37 0.80 18.25
C ASP A 38 18.60 1.39 17.07
N LYS A 39 18.59 2.72 16.93
CA LYS A 39 18.02 3.40 15.77
C LYS A 39 18.77 3.05 14.48
N ASN A 40 20.09 2.95 14.53
CA ASN A 40 20.90 2.55 13.38
C ASN A 40 20.58 1.12 12.93
N ILE A 41 20.45 0.19 13.88
CA ILE A 41 20.06 -1.20 13.60
C ILE A 41 18.69 -1.24 12.92
N LEU A 42 17.69 -0.54 13.49
CA LEU A 42 16.36 -0.43 12.91
C LEU A 42 16.39 0.13 11.47
N ASN A 43 17.13 1.23 11.26
CA ASN A 43 17.24 1.88 9.94
C ASN A 43 17.88 0.95 8.90
N ASN A 44 18.90 0.18 9.29
CA ASN A 44 19.54 -0.79 8.40
C ASN A 44 18.58 -1.91 7.99
N LEU A 45 17.85 -2.50 8.94
CA LEU A 45 16.83 -3.51 8.67
C LEU A 45 15.68 -2.94 7.81
N GLN A 46 15.33 -1.67 8.00
CA GLN A 46 14.33 -1.00 7.18
C GLN A 46 14.81 -0.81 5.73
N LYS A 47 16.08 -0.42 5.52
CA LYS A 47 16.68 -0.32 4.17
C LYS A 47 16.69 -1.68 3.47
N GLN A 48 17.05 -2.76 4.18
CA GLN A 48 17.03 -4.11 3.63
C GLN A 48 15.62 -4.54 3.22
N ASN A 49 14.63 -4.31 4.08
CA ASN A 49 13.22 -4.57 3.75
C ASN A 49 12.76 -3.82 2.49
N LYS A 50 13.10 -2.53 2.39
CA LYS A 50 12.76 -1.73 1.20
C LYS A 50 13.36 -2.35 -0.07
N LYS A 51 14.64 -2.74 -0.03
CA LYS A 51 15.30 -3.40 -1.18
C LYS A 51 14.59 -4.69 -1.60
N ILE A 52 14.17 -5.51 -0.64
CA ILE A 52 13.46 -6.77 -0.93
C ILE A 52 12.10 -6.50 -1.56
N ILE A 53 11.32 -5.58 -1.00
CA ILE A 53 10.02 -5.18 -1.54
C ILE A 53 10.18 -4.66 -2.98
N THR A 54 11.11 -3.74 -3.21
CA THR A 54 11.35 -3.19 -4.55
C THR A 54 11.76 -4.27 -5.55
N LYS A 55 12.62 -5.23 -5.17
CA LYS A 55 12.98 -6.36 -6.05
C LYS A 55 11.79 -7.27 -6.37
N PHE A 56 10.92 -7.51 -5.38
CA PHE A 56 9.71 -8.30 -5.59
C PHE A 56 8.74 -7.59 -6.52
N GLU A 57 8.47 -6.31 -6.28
CA GLU A 57 7.63 -5.49 -7.14
C GLU A 57 8.17 -5.44 -8.57
N GLN A 58 9.48 -5.23 -8.74
CA GLN A 58 10.12 -5.23 -10.05
C GLN A 58 9.93 -6.55 -10.78
N ARG A 59 10.15 -7.70 -10.12
CA ARG A 59 9.92 -9.01 -10.73
C ARG A 59 8.46 -9.19 -11.16
N GLN A 60 7.51 -8.79 -10.33
CA GLN A 60 6.09 -8.87 -10.68
C GLN A 60 5.75 -7.99 -11.88
N TRP A 61 6.36 -6.82 -11.99
CA TRP A 61 6.24 -5.97 -13.18
C TRP A 61 6.86 -6.62 -14.41
N ASP A 62 8.07 -7.16 -14.32
CA ASP A 62 8.74 -7.83 -15.43
C ASP A 62 7.91 -9.02 -15.96
N GLU A 63 7.39 -9.86 -15.05
CA GLU A 63 6.48 -10.97 -15.39
C GLU A 63 5.20 -10.46 -16.05
N SER A 64 4.60 -9.40 -15.51
CA SER A 64 3.37 -8.82 -16.07
C SER A 64 3.59 -8.23 -17.47
N LEU A 65 4.73 -7.57 -17.70
CA LEU A 65 5.09 -6.99 -18.99
C LEU A 65 5.38 -8.07 -20.04
N ALA A 66 6.01 -9.17 -19.64
CA ALA A 66 6.28 -10.30 -20.53
C ALA A 66 4.99 -10.97 -21.06
N CYS A 67 3.90 -10.89 -20.31
CA CYS A 67 2.60 -11.44 -20.68
C CYS A 67 1.69 -10.46 -21.47
N LEU A 68 2.17 -9.28 -21.86
CA LEU A 68 1.37 -8.31 -22.60
C LEU A 68 1.38 -8.62 -24.10
N GLU A 69 0.18 -8.70 -24.69
CA GLU A 69 -0.02 -8.97 -26.11
C GLU A 69 -0.98 -7.95 -26.72
N ALA A 70 -0.77 -7.66 -28.01
CA ALA A 70 -1.57 -6.68 -28.75
C ALA A 70 -2.94 -7.24 -29.19
N GLU A 71 -3.00 -8.52 -29.54
CA GLU A 71 -4.19 -9.18 -30.08
C GLU A 71 -5.28 -9.39 -29.02
N ASP A 72 -4.88 -9.79 -27.81
CA ASP A 72 -5.79 -10.04 -26.69
C ASP A 72 -6.27 -8.77 -25.96
N GLY A 73 -5.83 -7.60 -26.43
CA GLY A 73 -6.15 -6.29 -25.87
C GLY A 73 -5.61 -6.07 -24.44
N THR A 74 -4.73 -6.95 -23.94
CA THR A 74 -4.09 -6.83 -22.62
C THR A 74 -3.17 -5.61 -22.58
N LEU A 75 -2.41 -5.37 -23.64
CA LEU A 75 -1.57 -4.19 -23.81
C LEU A 75 -2.37 -2.89 -23.68
N TRP A 76 -3.51 -2.79 -24.38
CA TRP A 76 -4.37 -1.59 -24.32
C TRP A 76 -4.95 -1.34 -22.93
N ARG A 77 -5.37 -2.40 -22.21
CA ARG A 77 -5.86 -2.26 -20.84
C ARG A 77 -4.76 -1.76 -19.91
N ALA A 78 -3.54 -2.31 -20.02
CA ALA A 78 -2.39 -1.86 -19.25
C ALA A 78 -2.06 -0.38 -19.53
N ALA A 79 -1.99 0.02 -20.80
CA ALA A 79 -1.77 1.41 -21.21
C ALA A 79 -2.87 2.36 -20.68
N ARG A 80 -4.14 1.94 -20.76
CA ARG A 80 -5.26 2.70 -20.20
C ARG A 80 -5.12 2.90 -18.69
N HIS A 81 -4.65 1.90 -17.94
CA HIS A 81 -4.41 2.06 -16.50
C HIS A 81 -3.31 3.08 -16.20
N LEU A 82 -2.26 3.17 -17.03
CA LEU A 82 -1.20 4.16 -16.88
C LEU A 82 -1.68 5.59 -17.15
N TRP A 83 -2.56 5.78 -18.14
CA TRP A 83 -3.05 7.10 -18.52
C TRP A 83 -4.29 7.56 -17.76
N LYS A 84 -5.03 6.63 -17.14
CA LYS A 84 -6.24 6.97 -16.38
C LYS A 84 -5.86 7.70 -15.10
N LYS A 85 -6.08 9.01 -15.12
CA LYS A 85 -6.07 9.82 -13.89
C LYS A 85 -7.20 9.34 -12.98
N ALA A 86 -6.89 9.12 -11.70
CA ALA A 86 -7.91 8.88 -10.71
C ALA A 86 -8.81 10.12 -10.64
N PRO A 87 -10.15 9.97 -10.65
CA PRO A 87 -11.01 11.11 -10.41
C PRO A 87 -10.70 11.68 -9.01
N PRO A 88 -10.80 13.00 -8.82
CA PRO A 88 -10.65 13.57 -7.49
C PRO A 88 -11.68 12.92 -6.55
N ILE A 89 -11.25 12.61 -5.33
CA ILE A 89 -12.18 12.12 -4.30
C ILE A 89 -13.23 13.22 -4.11
N PRO A 90 -14.53 12.94 -4.29
CA PRO A 90 -15.56 13.95 -4.14
C PRO A 90 -15.59 14.43 -2.69
N ALA A 91 -15.88 15.71 -2.50
CA ALA A 91 -16.05 16.27 -1.17
C ALA A 91 -17.22 15.57 -0.45
N LEU A 92 -17.08 15.37 0.87
CA LEU A 92 -18.15 14.81 1.68
C LEU A 92 -19.29 15.82 1.77
N LYS A 93 -20.42 15.52 1.14
CA LYS A 93 -21.60 16.39 1.11
C LYS A 93 -22.55 15.97 2.22
N GLY A 94 -22.82 16.88 3.14
CA GLY A 94 -23.95 16.77 4.06
C GLY A 94 -25.25 17.26 3.42
N PRO A 95 -26.36 17.25 4.16
CA PRO A 95 -27.68 17.64 3.65
C PRO A 95 -27.74 19.10 3.17
N ALA A 96 -26.99 20.01 3.78
CA ALA A 96 -27.02 21.45 3.46
C ALA A 96 -25.69 22.03 2.99
N LYS A 97 -24.55 21.44 3.37
CA LYS A 97 -23.21 21.98 3.09
C LYS A 97 -22.17 20.89 2.92
N ILE A 98 -21.04 21.24 2.33
CA ILE A 98 -19.85 20.39 2.29
C ILE A 98 -19.25 20.32 3.70
N ALA A 99 -18.93 19.12 4.17
CA ALA A 99 -18.32 18.91 5.47
C ALA A 99 -16.82 19.23 5.41
N HIS A 100 -16.42 20.32 6.07
CA HIS A 100 -15.03 20.78 6.08
C HIS A 100 -14.30 20.43 7.39
N CYS A 101 -14.96 20.59 8.54
CA CYS A 101 -14.38 20.24 9.84
C CYS A 101 -14.64 18.77 10.19
N ASP A 102 -13.89 18.24 11.16
CA ASP A 102 -13.99 16.82 11.51
C ASP A 102 -15.30 16.47 12.22
N ALA A 103 -15.88 17.41 12.97
CA ALA A 103 -17.22 17.27 13.55
C ALA A 103 -18.29 17.17 12.44
N ASP A 104 -18.30 18.11 11.49
CA ASP A 104 -19.21 18.08 10.33
C ASP A 104 -19.11 16.74 9.58
N LYS A 105 -17.90 16.20 9.39
CA LYS A 105 -17.71 14.90 8.72
C LYS A 105 -18.29 13.75 9.53
N SER A 106 -18.09 13.76 10.85
CA SER A 106 -18.62 12.75 11.75
C SER A 106 -20.14 12.72 11.70
N ASP A 107 -20.78 13.88 11.77
CA ASP A 107 -22.24 14.00 11.74
C ASP A 107 -22.83 13.49 10.42
N VAL A 108 -22.24 13.90 9.28
CA VAL A 108 -22.68 13.42 7.95
C VAL A 108 -22.56 11.91 7.81
N ILE A 109 -21.52 11.29 8.37
CA ILE A 109 -21.38 9.85 8.37
C ILE A 109 -22.43 9.20 9.27
N ALA A 110 -22.65 9.74 10.47
CA ALA A 110 -23.67 9.23 11.40
C ALA A 110 -25.07 9.27 10.78
N ASP A 111 -25.45 10.39 10.16
CA ASP A 111 -26.73 10.55 9.45
C ASP A 111 -26.89 9.52 8.33
N SER A 112 -25.82 9.26 7.56
CA SER A 112 -25.86 8.28 6.46
C SER A 112 -26.08 6.83 6.92
N LEU A 113 -25.77 6.54 8.19
CA LEU A 113 -25.82 5.21 8.80
C LEU A 113 -27.07 4.97 9.67
N GLN A 114 -27.93 5.97 9.84
CA GLN A 114 -29.15 5.88 10.66
C GLN A 114 -30.30 5.08 10.03
N ASN A 115 -30.06 4.37 8.91
CA ASN A 115 -31.04 3.51 8.24
C ASN A 115 -30.76 2.02 8.45
#